data_AF-J9F8F7-F1
#
_entry.id   AF-J9F8F7-F1
#
_cell.length_a   1.000
_cell.length_b   1.000
_cell.length_c   1.000
_cell.angle_alpha   90.00
_cell.angle_beta   90.00
_cell.angle_gamma   90.00
#
_symmetry.space_group_name_H-M   'P 1'
#
loop_
_entity.id
_entity.type
_entity.pdbx_description
1 polymer ?
#
loop_
_entity_poly.entity_id
_entity_poly.type
_entity_poly.pdbx_seq_one_letter_code
_entity_poly.pdbx_strand_id
1 'polypeptide(L)'
;EENVTDASTVREALKQLSIAVLPGTGFSVFARRVTEETVLKEGDRLEIASPLLCDVKKVRSERALKQGDIRVVTCGRHGGRRQVVATKD
;
A
#
# COMPACT_ATOMS: atom_id res chain seq x y z
N GLU A 1 -22.12 12.93 -5.99
CA GLU A 1 -21.46 12.04 -6.97
C GLU A 1 -21.03 12.91 -8.13
N GLU A 2 -19.73 13.05 -8.36
CA GLU A 2 -19.24 13.75 -9.55
C GLU A 2 -19.38 12.80 -10.74
N ASN A 3 -20.33 13.09 -11.61
CA ASN A 3 -20.61 12.26 -12.77
C ASN A 3 -19.63 12.63 -13.89
N VAL A 4 -18.87 11.63 -14.34
CA VAL A 4 -18.03 11.74 -15.53
C VAL A 4 -18.94 11.61 -16.76
N THR A 5 -18.63 12.35 -17.83
CA THR A 5 -19.38 12.25 -19.09
C THR A 5 -19.38 10.83 -19.65
N ASP A 6 -20.52 10.40 -20.17
CA ASP A 6 -20.69 9.06 -20.74
C ASP A 6 -19.77 8.85 -21.95
N ALA A 7 -19.24 7.63 -22.12
CA ALA A 7 -18.25 7.25 -23.14
C ALA A 7 -16.92 8.03 -23.13
N SER A 8 -16.54 8.63 -22.00
CA SER A 8 -15.22 9.24 -21.83
C SER A 8 -14.11 8.20 -21.70
N THR A 9 -12.92 8.53 -22.19
CA THR A 9 -11.72 7.74 -21.90
C THR A 9 -11.30 7.91 -20.43
N VAL A 10 -10.55 6.95 -19.88
CA VAL A 10 -9.93 7.07 -18.56
C VAL A 10 -9.15 8.39 -18.42
N ARG A 11 -8.41 8.79 -19.47
CA ARG A 11 -7.69 10.08 -19.47
C ARG A 11 -8.62 11.28 -19.29
N GLU A 12 -9.71 11.32 -20.05
CA GLU A 12 -10.67 12.43 -19.99
C GLU A 12 -11.37 12.50 -18.64
N ALA A 13 -11.75 11.36 -18.09
CA ALA A 13 -12.33 11.25 -16.77
C ALA A 13 -11.40 11.82 -15.69
N LEU A 14 -10.12 11.42 -15.70
CA LEU A 14 -9.12 11.92 -14.76
C LEU A 14 -8.90 13.42 -14.90
N LYS A 15 -8.89 13.94 -16.14
CA LYS A 15 -8.76 15.37 -16.42
C LYS A 15 -9.97 16.16 -15.93
N GLN A 16 -11.19 15.66 -16.14
CA GLN A 16 -12.43 16.29 -15.67
C GLN A 16 -12.44 16.40 -14.15
N LEU A 17 -12.01 15.35 -13.45
CA LEU A 17 -11.93 15.29 -11.99
C LEU A 17 -10.68 15.96 -11.40
N SER A 18 -9.82 16.55 -12.25
CA SER A 18 -8.55 17.17 -11.84
C SER A 18 -7.63 16.24 -11.03
N ILE A 19 -7.65 14.93 -11.33
CA ILE A 19 -6.83 13.93 -10.66
C ILE A 19 -5.46 13.88 -11.33
N ALA A 20 -4.40 14.13 -10.56
CA ALA A 20 -3.03 14.06 -11.04
C ALA A 20 -2.59 12.59 -11.25
N VAL A 21 -2.09 12.29 -12.45
CA VAL A 21 -1.51 10.98 -12.80
C VAL A 21 0.00 11.05 -12.71
N LEU A 22 0.59 10.26 -11.83
CA LEU A 22 2.05 10.15 -11.70
C LEU A 22 2.59 9.03 -12.60
N PRO A 23 3.87 9.08 -13.01
CA PRO A 23 4.51 7.97 -13.71
C PRO A 23 4.38 6.67 -12.92
N GLY A 24 3.96 5.59 -13.59
CA GLY A 24 3.75 4.29 -12.97
C GLY A 24 2.40 4.10 -12.26
N THR A 25 1.49 5.08 -12.36
CA THR A 25 0.09 4.90 -11.94
C THR A 25 -0.56 3.78 -12.75
N GLY A 26 -1.20 2.85 -12.06
CA GLY A 26 -1.98 1.77 -12.68
C GLY A 26 -3.47 2.08 -12.67
N PHE A 27 -4.17 1.61 -13.70
CA PHE A 27 -5.61 1.74 -13.84
C PHE A 27 -6.27 0.36 -13.96
N SER A 28 -7.39 0.18 -13.27
CA SER A 28 -8.25 -1.00 -13.43
C SER A 28 -9.72 -0.66 -13.40
N VAL A 29 -10.51 -1.46 -14.11
CA VAL A 29 -11.97 -1.50 -14.01
C VAL A 29 -12.34 -2.90 -13.53
N PHE A 30 -13.00 -3.01 -12.37
CA PHE A 30 -13.34 -4.29 -11.74
C PHE A 30 -12.17 -5.29 -11.71
N ALA A 31 -11.03 -4.87 -11.16
CA ALA A 31 -9.79 -5.65 -11.08
C ALA A 31 -9.16 -6.09 -12.43
N ARG A 32 -9.66 -5.60 -13.58
CA ARG A 32 -9.03 -5.80 -14.89
C ARG A 32 -8.21 -4.59 -15.25
N ARG A 33 -6.95 -4.81 -15.62
CA ARG A 33 -6.05 -3.74 -16.03
C ARG A 33 -6.58 -3.06 -17.30
N VAL A 34 -6.61 -1.73 -17.27
CA VAL A 34 -6.99 -0.89 -18.41
C VAL A 34 -5.89 0.13 -18.71
N THR A 35 -6.03 0.83 -19.82
CA THR A 35 -5.12 1.92 -20.24
C THR A 35 -5.84 3.25 -20.19
N GLU A 36 -5.07 4.34 -20.31
CA GLU A 36 -5.63 5.70 -20.40
C GLU A 36 -6.61 5.90 -21.56
N GLU A 37 -6.43 5.16 -22.65
CA GLU A 37 -7.28 5.22 -23.85
C GLU A 37 -8.53 4.33 -23.74
N THR A 38 -8.69 3.60 -22.63
CA THR A 38 -9.87 2.74 -22.45
C THR A 38 -11.10 3.62 -22.23
N VAL A 39 -12.16 3.37 -23.01
CA VAL A 39 -13.44 4.05 -22.90
C VAL A 39 -14.23 3.47 -21.72
N LEU A 40 -14.67 4.35 -20.82
CA LEU A 40 -15.50 4.02 -19.67
C LEU A 40 -16.98 4.00 -20.07
N LYS A 41 -17.74 3.13 -19.40
CA LYS A 41 -19.20 3.02 -19.56
C LYS A 41 -19.89 3.38 -18.25
N GLU A 42 -21.15 3.76 -18.35
CA GLU A 42 -22.00 3.91 -17.17
C GLU A 42 -21.94 2.66 -16.27
N GLY A 43 -21.73 2.89 -14.97
CA GLY A 43 -21.58 1.84 -13.96
C GLY A 43 -20.15 1.28 -13.81
N ASP A 44 -19.19 1.68 -14.64
CA ASP A 44 -17.79 1.30 -14.45
C ASP A 44 -17.22 1.94 -13.17
N ARG A 45 -16.52 1.13 -12.38
CA ARG A 45 -15.71 1.62 -11.25
C ARG A 45 -14.24 1.64 -11.63
N LEU A 46 -13.74 2.84 -11.91
CA LEU A 46 -12.31 3.07 -12.15
C LEU A 46 -11.54 3.04 -10.82
N GLU A 47 -10.55 2.17 -10.75
CA GLU A 47 -9.61 2.03 -9.65
C GLU A 47 -8.25 2.60 -10.08
N ILE A 48 -7.67 3.48 -9.24
CA ILE A 48 -6.41 4.16 -9.51
C ILE A 48 -5.39 3.72 -8.46
N ALA A 49 -4.30 3.10 -8.90
CA ALA A 49 -3.26 2.58 -8.02
C ALA A 49 -1.96 3.36 -8.18
N SER A 50 -1.47 3.95 -7.09
CA SER A 50 -0.15 4.58 -7.08
C SER A 50 0.97 3.53 -7.03
N PRO A 51 2.12 3.78 -7.68
CA PRO A 51 3.27 2.89 -7.59
C PRO A 51 3.81 2.85 -6.15
N LEU A 52 4.45 1.74 -5.79
CA LEU A 52 5.18 1.64 -4.52
C LEU A 52 6.35 2.63 -4.50
N LEU A 53 6.44 3.45 -3.45
CA LEU A 53 7.51 4.44 -3.28
C LEU A 53 8.88 3.81 -3.02
N CYS A 54 8.91 2.57 -2.53
CA CYS A 54 10.13 1.85 -2.20
C CYS A 54 9.93 0.35 -2.37
N ASP A 55 11.05 -0.38 -2.51
CA ASP A 55 11.02 -1.83 -2.37
C ASP A 55 10.74 -2.19 -0.90
N VAL A 56 9.51 -2.64 -0.66
CA VAL A 56 9.03 -3.03 0.67
C VAL A 56 9.88 -4.12 1.30
N LYS A 57 10.46 -5.04 0.52
CA LYS A 57 11.33 -6.11 1.04
C LYS A 57 12.67 -5.54 1.47
N LYS A 58 13.25 -4.65 0.66
CA LYS A 58 14.48 -3.96 1.00
C LYS A 58 14.32 -3.13 2.27
N VAL A 59 13.26 -2.32 2.36
CA VAL A 59 12.98 -1.50 3.55
C VAL A 59 12.76 -2.36 4.80
N ARG A 60 12.08 -3.50 4.69
CA ARG A 60 11.93 -4.46 5.80
C ARG A 60 13.28 -5.02 6.24
N SER A 61 14.12 -5.42 5.28
CA SER A 61 15.46 -5.93 5.57
C SER A 61 16.33 -4.89 6.29
N GLU A 62 16.36 -3.66 5.78
CA GLU A 62 17.12 -2.56 6.39
C GLU A 62 16.63 -2.23 7.80
N ARG A 63 15.31 -2.26 8.04
CA ARG A 63 14.75 -2.06 9.39
C ARG A 63 15.16 -3.16 10.35
N ALA A 64 15.14 -4.42 9.92
CA ALA A 64 15.58 -5.54 10.74
C ALA A 64 17.07 -5.44 11.09
N LEU A 65 17.92 -5.08 10.13
CA LEU A 65 19.35 -4.84 10.38
C LEU A 65 19.57 -3.67 11.36
N LYS A 66 18.82 -2.57 11.20
CA LYS A 66 18.89 -1.41 12.11
C LYS A 66 18.38 -1.72 13.53
N GLN A 67 17.45 -2.65 13.68
CA GLN A 67 16.94 -3.06 14.98
C GLN A 67 18.02 -3.76 15.83
N GLY A 68 19.11 -4.25 15.23
CA GLY A 68 20.16 -4.97 15.94
C GLY A 68 19.75 -6.41 16.28
N ASP A 69 20.55 -7.09 17.10
CA ASP A 69 20.22 -8.45 17.52
C ASP A 69 18.93 -8.44 18.35
N ILE A 70 17.86 -9.01 17.79
CA ILE A 70 16.56 -9.09 18.46
C ILE A 70 16.69 -9.75 19.84
N ARG A 71 17.59 -10.72 20.01
CA ARG A 71 17.82 -11.38 21.31
C ARG A 71 18.33 -10.40 22.36
N VAL A 72 19.08 -9.38 21.95
CA VAL A 72 19.57 -8.30 22.80
C VAL A 72 18.53 -7.19 22.95
N VAL A 73 17.79 -6.85 21.89
CA VAL A 73 16.78 -5.76 21.95
C VAL A 73 15.49 -6.18 22.67
N THR A 74 15.12 -7.46 22.60
CA THR A 74 13.99 -8.03 23.33
C THR A 74 14.39 -8.76 24.60
N CYS A 75 15.67 -8.76 25.01
CA CYS A 75 16.03 -9.30 26.31
C CYS A 75 15.25 -8.52 27.39
N GLY A 76 14.44 -9.23 28.16
CA GLY A 76 13.56 -8.63 29.18
C GLY A 76 12.16 -8.21 28.72
N ARG A 77 11.82 -8.24 27.42
CA ARG A 77 10.43 -8.05 26.92
C ARG A 77 9.73 -9.38 26.69
N HIS A 78 9.72 -10.20 27.73
CA HIS A 78 8.72 -11.25 27.86
C HIS A 78 7.81 -10.86 29.00
N GLY A 79 6.51 -10.84 28.74
CA GLY A 79 5.46 -10.80 29.75
C GLY A 79 5.44 -12.06 30.63
N GLY A 80 6.59 -12.52 31.11
CA GLY A 80 6.71 -13.50 32.16
C GLY A 80 6.84 -12.77 33.49
N ARG A 81 5.72 -12.30 34.05
CA ARG A 81 5.64 -11.75 35.41
C ARG A 81 5.80 -12.85 36.48
N ARG A 82 6.68 -13.83 36.25
CA ARG A 82 7.12 -14.85 37.19
C ARG A 82 8.64 -14.78 37.23
N GLN A 83 9.14 -13.95 38.14
CA GLN A 83 10.47 -14.19 38.69
C GLN A 83 10.44 -15.60 39.25
N VAL A 84 11.27 -16.51 38.72
CA VAL A 84 11.59 -17.75 39.41
C VAL A 84 12.29 -17.29 40.69
N VAL A 85 11.55 -17.30 41.79
CA VAL A 85 12.05 -16.90 43.10
C VAL A 85 13.21 -17.84 43.42
N ALA A 86 14.39 -17.28 43.66
CA ALA A 86 15.51 -18.04 44.15
C ALA A 86 15.14 -18.60 45.54
N THR A 87 14.83 -19.89 45.63
CA THR A 87 14.83 -20.61 46.89
C THR A 87 16.28 -20.82 47.30
N LYS A 88 16.70 -20.06 48.31
CA LYS A 88 17.88 -20.35 49.14
C LYS A 88 17.57 -21.57 49.99
N ASP A 89 18.45 -22.57 49.94
CA ASP A 89 18.81 -23.44 51.05
C ASP A 89 20.33 -23.35 51.25
#